data_AF-A0A3P7JAV0-F1
#
_entry.id   AF-A0A3P7JAV0-F1
#
_cell.length_a   1.000
_cell.length_b   1.000
_cell.length_c   1.000
_cell.angle_alpha   90.00
_cell.angle_beta   90.00
_cell.angle_gamma   90.00
#
_symmetry.space_group_name_H-M   'P 1'
#
loop_
_entity.id
_entity.type
_entity.pdbx_description
1 polymer ?
#
loop_
_entity_poly.entity_id
_entity_poly.type
_entity_poly.pdbx_seq_one_letter_code
_entity_poly.pdbx_strand_id
1 'polypeptide(L)'
;MAAPVLSLVKHIKVISIRGWRTKFTVQTFRGFVLSALFEDGKPAGKFEVVRGRGDARTSPGCRRGGVSHSNLRPKTSIHTIWKAPDVSTGCVILRASVIESKYVWYSEEGDLTKKFCIQDGYQKVVPVDDPNTECCACNQAKYELEFIGIWSKETHPKDYPSCYVEHLTHFTDMLGASHSKNYSLWKIGDISTDGMKEIAEWGNTFKAEAEAKEKAAEVRTLMK
;
A
#
# COMPACT_ATOMS: atom_id res chain seq x y z
N MET A 1 -16.08 -29.27 1.81
CA MET A 1 -14.90 -29.00 0.97
C MET A 1 -14.89 -27.51 0.63
N ALA A 2 -14.11 -26.71 1.36
CA ALA A 2 -13.91 -25.31 1.03
C ALA A 2 -12.73 -25.22 0.06
N ALA A 3 -12.95 -24.66 -1.14
CA ALA A 3 -11.89 -24.45 -2.11
C ALA A 3 -10.83 -23.50 -1.49
N PRO A 4 -9.52 -23.79 -1.62
CA PRO A 4 -8.49 -22.89 -1.15
C PRO A 4 -8.54 -21.60 -1.99
N VAL A 5 -9.02 -20.52 -1.37
CA VAL A 5 -9.05 -19.19 -1.98
C VAL A 5 -7.63 -18.63 -1.90
N LEU A 6 -6.95 -18.57 -3.05
CA LEU A 6 -5.63 -17.94 -3.20
C LEU A 6 -5.73 -16.45 -2.84
N SER A 7 -5.44 -16.11 -1.58
CA SER A 7 -5.26 -14.71 -1.18
C SER A 7 -3.84 -14.25 -1.55
N LEU A 8 -3.71 -13.24 -2.38
CA LEU A 8 -2.45 -12.61 -2.74
C LEU A 8 -2.03 -11.54 -1.72
N VAL A 9 -0.72 -11.29 -1.71
CA VAL A 9 -0.10 -10.13 -1.06
C VAL A 9 -0.56 -8.85 -1.78
N LYS A 10 -0.71 -7.76 -1.03
CA LYS A 10 -0.98 -6.40 -1.55
C LYS A 10 0.22 -5.90 -2.35
N HIS A 11 0.40 -6.40 -3.56
CA HIS A 11 1.41 -5.91 -4.50
C HIS A 11 0.97 -4.55 -5.02
N ILE A 12 1.71 -3.52 -4.63
CA ILE A 12 1.54 -2.16 -5.14
C ILE A 12 2.52 -1.98 -6.29
N LYS A 13 2.01 -1.65 -7.48
CA LYS A 13 2.81 -1.42 -8.68
C LYS A 13 2.53 -0.02 -9.22
N VAL A 14 3.59 0.65 -9.66
CA VAL A 14 3.48 1.91 -10.41
C VAL A 14 3.31 1.56 -11.89
N ILE A 15 2.20 1.97 -12.47
CA ILE A 15 1.93 1.84 -13.90
C ILE A 15 2.21 3.18 -14.56
N SER A 16 2.98 3.16 -15.64
CA SER A 16 3.28 4.34 -16.42
C SER A 16 2.85 4.18 -17.87
N ILE A 17 2.12 5.15 -18.40
CA ILE A 17 1.91 5.30 -19.84
C ILE A 17 2.82 6.42 -20.30
N ARG A 18 3.65 6.16 -21.31
CA ARG A 18 4.59 7.14 -21.87
C ARG A 18 4.38 7.22 -23.37
N GLY A 19 4.39 8.43 -23.90
CA GLY A 19 4.45 8.65 -25.35
C GLY A 19 5.80 8.16 -25.90
N TRP A 20 5.80 7.73 -27.16
CA TRP A 20 7.02 7.30 -27.81
C TRP A 20 8.04 8.43 -27.87
N ARG A 21 9.30 8.12 -27.56
CA ARG A 21 10.39 9.11 -27.52
C ARG A 21 11.51 8.66 -28.44
N THR A 22 11.76 9.42 -29.50
CA THR A 22 12.96 9.28 -30.33
C THR A 22 13.98 10.35 -29.93
N LYS A 23 15.18 10.32 -30.53
CA LYS A 23 16.23 11.33 -30.32
C LYS A 23 15.79 12.76 -30.70
N PHE A 24 14.76 12.89 -31.55
CA PHE A 24 14.33 14.17 -32.14
C PHE A 24 12.84 14.49 -31.92
N THR A 25 12.02 13.55 -31.45
CA THR A 25 10.57 13.76 -31.31
C THR A 25 10.04 13.10 -30.04
N VAL A 26 9.21 13.84 -29.32
CA VAL A 26 8.44 13.32 -28.18
C VAL A 26 6.98 13.30 -28.60
N GLN A 27 6.40 12.11 -28.77
CA GLN A 27 4.97 12.00 -28.96
C GLN A 27 4.25 12.37 -27.66
N THR A 28 3.21 13.19 -27.79
CA THR A 28 2.34 13.57 -26.68
C THR A 28 0.96 13.01 -26.90
N PHE A 29 0.25 12.74 -25.82
CA PHE A 29 -1.14 12.32 -25.83
C PHE A 29 -1.97 13.26 -24.96
N ARG A 30 -3.23 13.46 -25.33
CA ARG A 30 -4.14 14.39 -24.65
C ARG A 30 -4.99 13.67 -23.61
N GLY A 31 -5.43 12.46 -23.93
CA GLY A 31 -6.30 11.67 -23.08
C GLY A 31 -5.81 10.25 -22.94
N PHE A 32 -6.20 9.60 -21.86
CA PHE A 32 -5.98 8.18 -21.66
C PHE A 32 -7.11 7.57 -20.85
N VAL A 33 -7.24 6.26 -20.96
CA VAL A 33 -8.05 5.38 -20.13
C VAL A 33 -7.20 4.16 -19.80
N LEU A 34 -7.17 3.77 -18.54
CA LEU A 34 -6.48 2.59 -18.05
C LEU A 34 -7.48 1.75 -17.27
N SER A 35 -7.58 0.47 -17.57
CA SER A 35 -8.45 -0.48 -16.88
C SER A 35 -7.68 -1.73 -16.46
N ALA A 36 -8.08 -2.29 -15.32
CA ALA A 36 -7.56 -3.55 -14.80
C ALA A 36 -8.72 -4.54 -14.67
N LEU A 37 -8.71 -5.57 -15.49
CA LEU A 37 -9.77 -6.58 -15.56
C LEU A 37 -9.17 -7.98 -15.43
N PHE A 38 -9.90 -8.90 -14.82
CA PHE A 38 -9.62 -10.33 -14.94
C PHE A 38 -9.98 -10.82 -16.35
N GLU A 39 -9.54 -12.02 -16.73
CA GLU A 39 -9.96 -12.67 -17.98
C GLU A 39 -11.49 -12.77 -18.12
N ASP A 40 -12.21 -12.90 -16.99
CA ASP A 40 -13.68 -12.91 -16.93
C ASP A 40 -14.33 -11.53 -17.11
N GLY A 41 -13.55 -10.46 -17.36
CA GLY A 41 -14.05 -9.08 -17.52
C GLY A 41 -14.45 -8.38 -16.23
N LYS A 42 -14.28 -9.01 -15.06
CA LYS A 42 -14.52 -8.40 -13.74
C LYS A 42 -13.37 -7.44 -13.37
N PRO A 43 -13.62 -6.35 -12.64
CA PRO A 43 -12.58 -5.42 -12.20
C PRO A 43 -11.58 -6.11 -11.27
N ALA A 44 -10.29 -5.91 -11.53
CA ALA A 44 -9.19 -6.56 -10.83
C ALA A 44 -8.29 -5.54 -10.12
N GLY A 45 -8.30 -5.58 -8.78
CA GLY A 45 -7.50 -4.67 -7.95
C GLY A 45 -8.09 -3.26 -7.87
N LYS A 46 -7.28 -2.31 -7.39
CA LYS A 46 -7.71 -0.93 -7.15
C LYS A 46 -6.63 0.05 -7.61
N PHE A 47 -7.04 1.08 -8.33
CA PHE A 47 -6.16 2.21 -8.64
C PHE A 47 -6.23 3.28 -7.57
N GLU A 48 -5.07 3.79 -7.18
CA GLU A 48 -4.93 4.95 -6.30
C GLU A 48 -4.56 6.16 -7.15
N VAL A 49 -5.37 7.21 -7.02
CA VAL A 49 -5.25 8.44 -7.80
C VAL A 49 -5.26 9.62 -6.85
N VAL A 50 -4.27 10.50 -6.98
CA VAL A 50 -4.18 11.73 -6.18
C VAL A 50 -5.34 12.66 -6.56
N ARG A 51 -6.24 12.95 -5.61
CA ARG A 51 -7.39 13.84 -5.82
C ARG A 51 -6.95 15.30 -5.95
N GLY A 52 -7.61 16.05 -6.84
CA GLY A 52 -7.52 17.52 -6.89
C GLY A 52 -6.49 18.13 -7.84
N ARG A 53 -5.26 17.58 -7.96
CA ARG A 53 -4.18 18.16 -8.79
C ARG A 53 -3.49 17.20 -9.77
N GLY A 54 -4.01 15.99 -9.95
CA GLY A 54 -3.44 14.98 -10.83
C GLY A 54 -3.95 15.03 -12.28
N ASP A 55 -3.13 14.56 -13.22
CA ASP A 55 -3.50 14.32 -14.62
C ASP A 55 -4.43 13.11 -14.83
N ALA A 56 -4.64 12.33 -13.76
CA ALA A 56 -5.47 11.16 -13.68
C ALA A 56 -6.66 11.39 -12.74
N ARG A 57 -7.81 10.80 -13.05
CA ARG A 57 -8.98 10.71 -12.18
C ARG A 57 -9.60 9.31 -12.29
N THR A 58 -10.34 8.87 -11.28
CA THR A 58 -11.12 7.63 -11.38
C THR A 58 -12.07 7.69 -12.58
N SER A 59 -12.07 6.66 -13.42
CA SER A 59 -12.86 6.64 -14.65
C SER A 59 -14.37 6.63 -14.33
N PRO A 60 -15.17 7.52 -14.94
CA PRO A 60 -16.63 7.53 -14.74
C PRO A 60 -17.28 6.22 -15.19
N GLY A 61 -16.81 5.63 -16.29
CA GLY A 61 -17.37 4.40 -16.87
C GLY A 61 -16.93 3.12 -16.16
N CYS A 62 -15.85 3.15 -15.38
CA CYS A 62 -15.35 2.00 -14.64
C CYS A 62 -14.78 2.44 -13.28
N ARG A 63 -15.65 2.82 -12.35
CA ARG A 63 -15.23 3.37 -11.05
C ARG A 63 -14.42 2.40 -10.19
N ARG A 64 -14.67 1.10 -10.33
CA ARG A 64 -14.07 0.05 -9.50
C ARG A 64 -12.71 -0.42 -9.99
N GLY A 65 -12.40 -0.27 -11.28
CA GLY A 65 -11.21 -0.87 -11.89
C GLY A 65 -10.59 -0.04 -13.01
N GLY A 66 -10.87 1.26 -13.07
CA GLY A 66 -10.36 2.10 -14.13
C GLY A 66 -10.06 3.55 -13.75
N VAL A 67 -9.11 4.12 -14.46
CA VAL A 67 -8.64 5.50 -14.35
C VAL A 67 -8.72 6.15 -15.73
N SER A 68 -9.06 7.42 -15.78
CA SER A 68 -9.10 8.20 -17.01
C SER A 68 -8.36 9.52 -16.82
N HIS A 69 -8.07 10.20 -17.93
CA HIS A 69 -7.57 11.57 -17.90
C HIS A 69 -8.50 12.53 -17.12
N SER A 70 -7.90 13.47 -16.39
CA SER A 70 -8.61 14.54 -15.71
C SER A 70 -8.85 15.76 -16.60
N ASN A 71 -7.94 16.02 -17.54
CA ASN A 71 -7.98 17.10 -18.51
C ASN A 71 -7.37 16.66 -19.85
N LEU A 72 -7.63 17.40 -20.93
CA LEU A 72 -7.15 17.12 -22.29
C LEU A 72 -5.89 17.91 -22.68
N ARG A 73 -5.09 18.35 -21.69
CA ARG A 73 -3.81 19.01 -21.95
C ARG A 73 -2.81 17.96 -22.46
N PRO A 74 -2.02 18.26 -23.51
CA PRO A 74 -0.98 17.35 -24.00
C PRO A 74 -0.03 16.90 -22.88
N LYS A 75 0.24 15.60 -22.81
CA LYS A 75 1.08 14.94 -21.80
C LYS A 75 2.08 14.04 -22.49
N THR A 76 3.27 13.95 -21.91
CA THR A 76 4.32 13.02 -22.35
C THR A 76 4.27 11.71 -21.57
N SER A 77 3.83 11.75 -20.30
CA SER A 77 3.73 10.59 -19.44
C SER A 77 2.70 10.78 -18.34
N ILE A 78 2.10 9.67 -17.90
CA ILE A 78 1.28 9.61 -16.69
C ILE A 78 1.69 8.41 -15.84
N HIS A 79 1.54 8.56 -14.53
CA HIS A 79 1.88 7.55 -13.53
C HIS A 79 0.69 7.33 -12.62
N THR A 80 0.32 6.07 -12.39
CA THR A 80 -0.73 5.69 -11.46
C THR A 80 -0.27 4.52 -10.60
N ILE A 81 -0.79 4.44 -9.38
CA ILE A 81 -0.52 3.33 -8.50
C ILE A 81 -1.66 2.33 -8.65
N TRP A 82 -1.33 1.06 -8.90
CA TRP A 82 -2.27 -0.04 -8.91
C TRP A 82 -1.94 -1.04 -7.83
N LYS A 83 -2.96 -1.36 -7.05
CA LYS A 83 -2.91 -2.35 -5.99
C LYS A 83 -3.57 -3.63 -6.51
N ALA A 84 -2.80 -4.70 -6.53
CA ALA A 84 -3.28 -6.03 -6.91
C ALA A 84 -4.44 -6.46 -5.99
N PRO A 85 -5.41 -7.23 -6.50
CA PRO A 85 -6.51 -7.75 -5.70
C PRO A 85 -5.99 -8.72 -4.63
N ASP A 86 -6.60 -8.67 -3.44
CA ASP A 86 -6.23 -9.55 -2.32
C ASP A 86 -6.53 -11.03 -2.60
N VAL A 87 -7.35 -11.36 -3.59
CA VAL A 87 -7.63 -12.71 -4.07
C VAL A 87 -7.63 -12.66 -5.59
N SER A 88 -6.84 -13.50 -6.24
CA SER A 88 -6.87 -13.62 -7.70
C SER A 88 -7.32 -15.02 -8.09
N THR A 89 -8.45 -15.10 -8.76
CA THR A 89 -8.94 -16.34 -9.38
C THR A 89 -8.30 -16.61 -10.74
N GLY A 90 -7.57 -15.64 -11.31
CA GLY A 90 -6.90 -15.76 -12.60
C GLY A 90 -5.96 -14.58 -12.87
N CYS A 91 -5.44 -14.51 -14.09
CA CYS A 91 -4.54 -13.43 -14.49
C CYS A 91 -5.28 -12.09 -14.65
N VAL A 92 -4.61 -11.02 -14.25
CA VAL A 92 -5.07 -9.64 -14.44
C VAL A 92 -4.53 -9.10 -15.74
N ILE A 93 -5.40 -8.54 -16.57
CA ILE A 93 -5.05 -7.86 -17.81
C ILE A 93 -5.21 -6.35 -17.58
N LEU A 94 -4.10 -5.63 -17.67
CA LEU A 94 -4.08 -4.19 -17.74
C LEU A 94 -4.24 -3.76 -19.20
N ARG A 95 -5.24 -2.95 -19.50
CA ARG A 95 -5.47 -2.37 -20.82
C ARG A 95 -5.40 -0.86 -20.74
N ALA A 96 -4.61 -0.27 -21.63
CA ALA A 96 -4.52 1.17 -21.81
C ALA A 96 -5.06 1.57 -23.19
N SER A 97 -5.75 2.70 -23.21
CA SER A 97 -6.17 3.39 -24.43
C SER A 97 -5.69 4.83 -24.34
N VAL A 98 -5.08 5.34 -25.42
CA VAL A 98 -4.42 6.65 -25.45
C VAL A 98 -4.95 7.45 -26.63
N ILE A 99 -5.28 8.72 -26.40
CA ILE A 99 -5.83 9.64 -27.40
C ILE A 99 -4.72 10.64 -27.77
N GLU A 100 -4.19 10.53 -28.98
CA GLU A 100 -3.19 11.46 -29.52
C GLU A 100 -3.86 12.74 -30.04
N SER A 101 -4.90 12.59 -30.85
CA SER A 101 -5.66 13.70 -31.43
C SER A 101 -7.17 13.42 -31.45
N LYS A 102 -7.98 14.33 -32.00
CA LYS A 102 -9.44 14.15 -32.11
C LYS A 102 -9.83 12.90 -32.92
N TYR A 103 -8.98 12.49 -33.88
CA TYR A 103 -9.27 11.40 -34.81
C TYR A 103 -8.30 10.22 -34.68
N VAL A 104 -7.23 10.36 -33.89
CA VAL A 104 -6.20 9.33 -33.73
C VAL A 104 -6.15 8.89 -32.27
N TRP A 105 -6.45 7.62 -32.05
CA TRP A 105 -6.41 6.95 -30.74
C TRP A 105 -5.85 5.54 -30.90
N TYR A 106 -5.12 5.07 -29.90
CA TYR A 106 -4.52 3.74 -29.84
C TYR A 106 -5.12 2.98 -28.68
N SER A 107 -5.45 1.71 -28.87
CA SER A 107 -6.05 0.88 -27.83
C SER A 107 -5.76 -0.59 -28.09
N GLU A 108 -5.53 -1.33 -27.01
CA GLU A 108 -5.38 -2.80 -27.01
C GLU A 108 -4.22 -3.38 -27.85
N GLU A 109 -3.46 -2.55 -28.57
CA GLU A 109 -2.31 -2.96 -29.39
C GLU A 109 -0.99 -3.02 -28.60
N GLY A 110 -0.25 -4.11 -28.79
CA GLY A 110 1.14 -4.27 -28.35
C GLY A 110 1.38 -4.00 -26.86
N ASP A 111 2.20 -2.99 -26.58
CA ASP A 111 2.62 -2.63 -25.22
C ASP A 111 1.54 -1.94 -24.37
N LEU A 112 0.39 -1.58 -24.96
CA LEU A 112 -0.75 -1.03 -24.22
C LEU A 112 -1.56 -2.09 -23.47
N THR A 113 -1.27 -3.37 -23.70
CA THR A 113 -1.88 -4.49 -22.96
C THR A 113 -0.78 -5.28 -22.24
N LYS A 114 -0.88 -5.41 -20.92
CA LYS A 114 0.04 -6.24 -20.12
C LYS A 114 -0.73 -7.21 -19.23
N LYS A 115 -0.35 -8.48 -19.29
CA LYS A 115 -0.93 -9.57 -18.50
C LYS A 115 -0.05 -9.87 -17.30
N PHE A 116 -0.66 -9.88 -16.12
CA PHE A 116 -0.03 -10.22 -14.85
C PHE A 116 -0.69 -11.48 -14.30
N CYS A 117 0.08 -12.55 -14.18
CA CYS A 117 -0.36 -13.80 -13.58
C CYS A 117 0.36 -14.03 -12.25
N ILE A 118 -0.24 -14.84 -11.39
CA ILE A 118 0.48 -15.42 -10.26
C ILE A 118 1.60 -16.29 -10.84
N GLN A 119 2.81 -16.22 -10.30
CA GLN A 119 3.86 -17.16 -10.68
C GLN A 119 3.51 -18.57 -10.16
N ASP A 120 3.69 -19.59 -11.00
CA ASP A 120 3.51 -20.98 -10.59
C ASP A 120 4.41 -21.31 -9.39
N GLY A 121 3.81 -21.81 -8.31
CA GLY A 121 4.50 -22.10 -7.06
C GLY A 121 4.57 -20.94 -6.06
N TYR A 122 4.01 -19.76 -6.37
CA TYR A 122 3.90 -18.66 -5.40
C TYR A 122 2.77 -18.93 -4.40
N GLN A 123 3.09 -19.62 -3.32
CA GLN A 123 2.27 -19.62 -2.11
C GLN A 123 2.61 -18.37 -1.30
N LYS A 124 1.59 -17.55 -1.01
CA LYS A 124 1.68 -16.57 0.06
C LYS A 124 1.93 -17.36 1.34
N VAL A 125 3.15 -17.28 1.86
CA VAL A 125 3.38 -17.48 3.30
C VAL A 125 2.70 -16.28 3.94
N VAL A 126 1.39 -16.39 4.18
CA VAL A 126 0.82 -15.64 5.30
C VAL A 126 1.66 -16.14 6.47
N PRO A 127 2.39 -15.28 7.20
CA PRO A 127 2.87 -15.70 8.49
C PRO A 127 1.61 -16.16 9.21
N VAL A 128 1.42 -17.46 9.28
CA VAL A 128 0.52 -17.99 10.27
C VAL A 128 1.28 -17.61 11.53
N ASP A 129 0.83 -16.55 12.18
CA ASP A 129 1.27 -16.19 13.53
C ASP A 129 0.76 -17.30 14.44
N ASP A 130 1.27 -18.51 14.22
CA ASP A 130 1.07 -19.65 15.08
C ASP A 130 2.08 -19.44 16.21
N PRO A 131 1.62 -19.04 17.40
CA PRO A 131 2.51 -18.78 18.52
C PRO A 131 3.28 -20.05 18.96
N ASN A 132 2.88 -21.24 18.48
CA ASN A 132 3.58 -22.50 18.73
C ASN A 132 4.62 -22.87 17.67
N THR A 133 4.72 -22.15 16.54
CA THR A 133 5.76 -22.46 15.54
C THR A 133 7.11 -21.95 16.01
N GLU A 134 8.08 -22.84 16.17
CA GLU A 134 9.46 -22.48 16.52
C GLU A 134 10.21 -21.92 15.31
N CYS A 135 10.99 -20.85 15.55
CA CYS A 135 11.81 -20.23 14.52
C CYS A 135 12.93 -21.20 14.09
N CYS A 136 12.89 -21.64 12.83
CA CYS A 136 13.91 -22.51 12.23
C CYS A 136 15.07 -21.74 11.56
N ALA A 137 15.08 -20.41 11.63
CA ALA A 137 16.11 -19.59 11.01
C ALA A 137 17.40 -19.62 11.84
N CYS A 138 18.49 -20.09 11.23
CA CYS A 138 19.80 -20.15 11.90
C CYS A 138 20.53 -18.79 11.91
N ASN A 139 20.13 -17.87 11.03
CA ASN A 139 20.82 -16.60 10.81
C ASN A 139 20.01 -15.42 11.36
N GLN A 140 20.72 -14.34 11.67
CA GLN A 140 20.12 -13.08 12.10
C GLN A 140 19.87 -12.18 10.89
N ALA A 141 18.76 -11.48 10.90
CA ALA A 141 18.43 -10.45 9.92
C ALA A 141 18.35 -9.08 10.61
N LYS A 142 18.75 -8.04 9.89
CA LYS A 142 18.57 -6.65 10.30
C LYS A 142 17.44 -6.05 9.47
N TYR A 143 16.58 -5.30 10.14
CA TYR A 143 15.43 -4.63 9.52
C TYR A 143 15.51 -3.13 9.78
N GLU A 144 15.06 -2.38 8.80
CA GLU A 144 14.80 -0.95 8.91
C GLU A 144 13.28 -0.76 8.94
N LEU A 145 12.80 0.01 9.89
CA LEU A 145 11.37 0.28 10.08
C LEU A 145 11.11 1.75 9.82
N GLU A 146 10.18 2.03 8.92
CA GLU A 146 9.72 3.38 8.63
C GLU A 146 8.23 3.47 8.99
N PHE A 147 7.89 4.41 9.87
CA PHE A 147 6.50 4.72 10.17
C PHE A 147 6.05 5.93 9.35
N ILE A 148 5.04 5.73 8.52
CA ILE A 148 4.41 6.78 7.73
C ILE A 148 3.05 7.11 8.34
N GLY A 149 2.98 8.20 9.09
CA GLY A 149 1.75 8.70 9.67
C GLY A 149 0.83 9.28 8.60
N ILE A 150 -0.29 8.61 8.34
CA ILE A 150 -1.32 9.08 7.38
C ILE A 150 -2.47 9.84 8.07
N TRP A 151 -2.38 10.10 9.37
CA TRP A 151 -3.43 10.79 10.14
C TRP A 151 -3.34 12.30 9.90
N SER A 152 -4.38 12.85 9.27
CA SER A 152 -4.52 14.28 9.00
C SER A 152 -5.98 14.67 8.92
N LYS A 153 -6.27 15.97 8.93
CA LYS A 153 -7.62 16.52 8.73
C LYS A 153 -8.27 16.05 7.42
N GLU A 154 -7.47 15.79 6.38
CA GLU A 154 -7.96 15.33 5.07
C GLU A 154 -8.30 13.84 5.07
N THR A 155 -7.50 13.01 5.76
CA THR A 155 -7.70 11.56 5.78
C THR A 155 -8.71 11.12 6.84
N HIS A 156 -8.75 11.82 7.98
CA HIS A 156 -9.60 11.51 9.14
C HIS A 156 -10.32 12.79 9.62
N PRO A 157 -11.32 13.29 8.87
CA PRO A 157 -11.94 14.60 9.13
C PRO A 157 -12.92 14.60 10.32
N LYS A 158 -13.44 13.44 10.72
CA LYS A 158 -14.41 13.34 11.80
C LYS A 158 -13.72 13.54 13.14
N ASP A 159 -14.18 14.52 13.92
CA ASP A 159 -13.66 14.85 15.25
C ASP A 159 -12.15 15.11 15.27
N TYR A 160 -11.59 15.56 14.13
CA TYR A 160 -10.18 15.96 14.07
C TYR A 160 -9.98 17.19 14.97
N PRO A 161 -8.90 17.25 15.77
CA PRO A 161 -8.63 18.36 16.67
C PRO A 161 -8.72 19.71 15.93
N SER A 162 -9.54 20.63 16.45
CA SER A 162 -9.83 21.90 15.78
C SER A 162 -8.60 22.82 15.75
N CYS A 163 -8.65 23.89 14.95
CA CYS A 163 -7.51 24.80 14.75
C CYS A 163 -6.88 25.38 16.04
N TYR A 164 -7.61 25.38 17.17
CA TYR A 164 -7.09 25.83 18.46
C TYR A 164 -6.15 24.83 19.15
N VAL A 165 -6.17 23.55 18.76
CA VAL A 165 -5.36 22.45 19.34
C VAL A 165 -4.61 21.65 18.27
N GLU A 166 -4.65 22.10 17.01
CA GLU A 166 -3.97 21.44 15.87
C GLU A 166 -2.46 21.34 16.09
N HIS A 167 -1.84 22.34 16.72
CA HIS A 167 -0.42 22.36 17.08
C HIS A 167 -0.04 21.36 18.18
N LEU A 168 -1.02 20.79 18.90
CA LEU A 168 -0.82 19.73 19.90
C LEU A 168 -1.01 18.34 19.29
N THR A 169 -1.46 18.24 18.03
CA THR A 169 -1.58 16.94 17.35
C THR A 169 -0.21 16.43 16.97
N HIS A 170 0.19 15.32 17.58
CA HIS A 170 1.47 14.68 17.31
C HIS A 170 1.30 13.17 17.50
N PHE A 171 2.19 12.41 16.87
CA PHE A 171 2.43 11.05 17.28
C PHE A 171 3.40 11.08 18.45
N THR A 172 3.19 10.19 19.42
CA THR A 172 4.13 9.98 20.51
C THR A 172 5.47 9.49 19.94
N ASP A 173 6.54 9.63 20.72
CA ASP A 173 7.80 8.95 20.40
C ASP A 173 7.54 7.46 20.21
N MET A 174 8.16 6.88 19.18
CA MET A 174 7.96 5.47 18.88
C MET A 174 8.81 4.63 19.80
N LEU A 175 8.18 3.61 20.37
CA LEU A 175 8.86 2.60 21.14
C LEU A 175 8.50 1.23 20.59
N GLY A 176 9.53 0.47 20.24
CA GLY A 176 9.39 -0.91 19.81
C GLY A 176 10.52 -1.76 20.37
N ALA A 177 10.38 -3.08 20.23
CA ALA A 177 11.43 -4.01 20.60
C ALA A 177 11.38 -5.23 19.68
N SER A 178 12.56 -5.75 19.34
CA SER A 178 12.67 -7.14 18.87
C SER A 178 12.78 -8.04 20.08
N HIS A 179 11.87 -9.01 20.20
CA HIS A 179 11.75 -9.84 21.39
C HIS A 179 11.38 -11.30 21.05
N SER A 180 11.54 -12.18 22.03
CA SER A 180 11.13 -13.59 21.94
C SER A 180 9.61 -13.76 22.11
N LYS A 181 9.12 -14.99 21.95
CA LYS A 181 7.72 -15.37 22.21
C LYS A 181 7.26 -15.19 23.67
N ASN A 182 8.19 -15.11 24.62
CA ASN A 182 7.89 -15.05 26.05
C ASN A 182 7.64 -13.62 26.56
N TYR A 183 7.91 -12.63 25.73
CA TYR A 183 7.68 -11.22 26.05
C TYR A 183 6.66 -10.64 25.07
N SER A 184 5.81 -9.76 25.59
CA SER A 184 4.82 -9.04 24.79
C SER A 184 4.76 -7.62 25.36
N LEU A 185 4.97 -6.62 24.50
CA LEU A 185 4.86 -5.22 24.91
C LEU A 185 3.38 -4.84 25.18
N TRP A 186 2.49 -5.28 24.29
CA TRP A 186 1.03 -5.13 24.45
C TRP A 186 0.31 -6.20 23.61
N LYS A 187 -0.90 -6.57 24.02
CA LYS A 187 -1.74 -7.52 23.31
C LYS A 187 -3.20 -7.10 23.38
N ILE A 188 -3.92 -7.31 22.28
CA ILE A 188 -5.36 -7.02 22.22
C ILE A 188 -6.09 -7.91 23.23
N GLY A 189 -6.85 -7.29 24.13
CA GLY A 189 -7.65 -7.98 25.14
C GLY A 189 -6.95 -8.19 26.49
N ASP A 190 -5.65 -7.95 26.59
CA ASP A 190 -4.90 -8.03 27.85
C ASP A 190 -4.86 -6.67 28.57
N ILE A 191 -4.55 -6.70 29.87
CA ILE A 191 -4.40 -5.50 30.71
C ILE A 191 -3.09 -4.78 30.35
N SER A 192 -3.14 -3.46 30.24
CA SER A 192 -1.98 -2.61 29.99
C SER A 192 -1.00 -2.63 31.17
N THR A 193 0.31 -2.71 30.88
CA THR A 193 1.37 -2.44 31.87
C THR A 193 1.39 -0.96 32.23
N ASP A 194 2.10 -0.60 33.31
CA ASP A 194 2.23 0.80 33.74
C ASP A 194 2.99 1.62 32.70
N GLY A 195 4.03 1.05 32.09
CA GLY A 195 4.76 1.66 30.98
C GLY A 195 3.88 1.91 29.76
N MET A 196 3.09 0.92 29.33
CA MET A 196 2.18 1.10 28.18
C MET A 196 1.05 2.10 28.48
N LYS A 197 0.60 2.15 29.74
CA LYS A 197 -0.38 3.13 30.20
C LYS A 197 0.17 4.55 30.09
N GLU A 198 1.42 4.78 30.50
CA GLU A 198 2.04 6.10 30.36
C GLU A 198 2.25 6.54 28.92
N ILE A 199 2.57 5.62 28.01
CA ILE A 199 2.62 5.93 26.57
C ILE A 199 1.24 6.37 26.08
N ALA A 200 0.19 5.64 26.46
CA ALA A 200 -1.17 5.90 26.00
C ALA A 200 -1.77 7.20 26.57
N GLU A 201 -1.47 7.52 27.83
CA GLU A 201 -2.05 8.69 28.52
C GLU A 201 -1.22 9.96 28.35
N TRP A 202 0.12 9.84 28.34
CA TRP A 202 1.03 10.98 28.43
C TRP A 202 2.04 11.06 27.27
N GLY A 203 2.11 10.03 26.43
CA GLY A 203 3.11 9.94 25.36
C GLY A 203 4.55 9.77 25.85
N ASN A 204 4.74 9.41 27.12
CA ASN A 204 6.07 9.22 27.70
C ASN A 204 6.51 7.74 27.59
N THR A 205 7.66 7.50 26.97
CA THR A 205 8.20 6.15 26.75
C THR A 205 9.15 5.67 27.85
N PHE A 206 9.52 6.52 28.82
CA PHE A 206 10.58 6.24 29.78
C PHE A 206 10.33 4.97 30.62
N LYS A 207 9.11 4.80 31.16
CA LYS A 207 8.77 3.62 31.95
C LYS A 207 8.72 2.34 31.13
N ALA A 208 8.13 2.39 29.94
CA ALA A 208 8.08 1.23 29.04
C ALA A 208 9.48 0.80 28.58
N GLU A 209 10.40 1.75 28.37
CA GLU A 209 11.81 1.45 28.12
C GLU A 209 12.47 0.76 29.32
N ALA A 210 12.18 1.19 30.55
CA ALA A 210 12.67 0.53 31.75
C ALA A 210 12.12 -0.91 31.87
N GLU A 211 10.81 -1.11 31.65
CA GLU A 211 10.17 -2.45 31.64
C GLU A 211 10.81 -3.38 30.59
N ALA A 212 11.11 -2.86 29.39
CA ALA A 212 11.78 -3.62 28.34
C ALA A 212 13.23 -3.97 28.72
N LYS A 213 13.96 -3.06 29.39
CA LYS A 213 15.33 -3.30 29.87
C LYS A 213 15.39 -4.31 31.01
N GLU A 214 14.40 -4.34 31.89
CA GLU A 214 14.29 -5.39 32.92
C GLU A 214 14.12 -6.78 32.31
N LYS A 215 13.52 -6.86 31.11
CA LYS A 215 13.36 -8.08 30.31
C LYS A 215 14.45 -8.26 29.26
N ALA A 216 15.66 -7.73 29.49
CA ALA A 216 16.79 -7.82 28.56
C ALA A 216 17.18 -9.25 28.13
N ALA A 217 16.80 -10.29 28.90
CA ALA A 217 17.00 -11.68 28.48
C ALA A 217 16.13 -12.08 27.28
N GLU A 218 14.94 -11.49 27.15
CA GLU A 218 13.96 -11.80 26.11
C GLU A 218 13.90 -10.72 25.01
N VAL A 219 14.48 -9.54 25.28
CA VAL A 219 14.53 -8.39 24.36
C VAL A 219 15.93 -8.25 23.76
N ARG A 220 16.00 -8.21 22.43
CA ARG A 220 17.27 -8.15 21.70
C ARG A 220 17.67 -6.73 21.27
N THR A 221 16.71 -5.94 20.80
CA THR A 221 16.98 -4.58 20.31
C THR A 221 15.79 -3.70 20.66
N LEU A 222 16.07 -2.57 21.28
CA LEU A 222 15.11 -1.51 21.52
C LEU A 222 15.08 -0.57 20.31
N MET A 223 13.90 -0.26 19.82
CA MET A 223 13.65 0.64 18.69
C MET A 223 13.13 1.96 19.23
N LYS A 224 13.77 3.06 18.85
CA LYS A 224 13.42 4.44 19.19
C LYS A 224 13.61 5.31 17.96
#